data_AF-A0A662TEN4-F1
#
_entry.id   AF-A0A662TEN4-F1
#
_cell.length_a   1.000
_cell.length_b   1.000
_cell.length_c   1.000
_cell.angle_alpha   90.00
_cell.angle_beta   90.00
_cell.angle_gamma   90.00
#
_symmetry.space_group_name_H-M   'P 1'
#
loop_
_entity.id
_entity.type
_entity.pdbx_description
1 polymer ?
#
loop_
_entity_poly.entity_id
_entity_poly.type
_entity_poly.pdbx_seq_one_letter_code
_entity_poly.pdbx_strand_id
1 'polypeptide(L)'
;PIVKVPISVTLVNIGDYILVDPTFEEEQVSDVRLTFTITEDDKICAIQKGGPGGISEDLLMEAVDIAFKVSKEQRKLLMGAVKNAQKENDT
;
A
#
# COMPACT_ATOMS: atom_id res chain seq x y z
N PRO A 1 4.41 11.33 -20.85
CA PRO A 1 5.16 11.79 -19.65
C PRO A 1 4.65 11.10 -18.39
N ILE A 2 5.52 10.34 -17.71
CA ILE A 2 5.25 9.79 -16.38
C ILE A 2 5.80 10.82 -15.39
N VAL A 3 4.91 11.49 -14.65
CA VAL A 3 5.27 12.65 -13.81
C VAL A 3 5.33 12.29 -12.33
N LYS A 4 4.61 11.23 -11.91
CA LYS A 4 4.59 10.72 -10.55
C LYS A 4 4.60 9.21 -10.54
N VAL A 5 5.14 8.64 -9.47
CA VAL A 5 5.20 7.20 -9.21
C VAL A 5 4.39 6.89 -7.94
N PRO A 6 3.05 6.71 -8.07
CA PRO A 6 2.23 6.30 -6.95
C PRO A 6 2.52 4.83 -6.59
N ILE A 7 2.55 4.54 -5.29
CA ILE A 7 2.62 3.18 -4.75
C ILE A 7 1.28 2.90 -4.07
N SER A 8 0.62 1.82 -4.48
CA SER A 8 -0.54 1.28 -3.81
C SER A 8 -0.12 0.26 -2.75
N VAL A 9 -0.68 0.38 -1.55
CA VAL A 9 -0.52 -0.59 -0.45
C VAL A 9 -1.91 -1.08 -0.07
N THR A 10 -2.09 -2.40 -0.03
CA THR A 10 -3.36 -3.01 0.39
C THR A 10 -3.22 -3.52 1.82
N LEU A 11 -4.24 -3.27 2.62
CA LEU A 11 -4.34 -3.62 4.03
C LEU A 11 -5.67 -4.32 4.25
N VAL A 12 -5.70 -5.30 5.14
CA VAL A 12 -6.95 -5.92 5.63
C VAL A 12 -6.96 -5.96 7.14
N ASN A 13 -8.15 -5.89 7.72
CA ASN A 13 -8.35 -6.16 9.14
C ASN A 13 -8.83 -7.62 9.32
N ILE A 14 -8.21 -8.33 10.24
CA ILE A 14 -8.65 -9.66 10.68
C ILE A 14 -8.68 -9.63 12.21
N GLY A 15 -9.88 -9.49 12.79
CA GLY A 15 -10.03 -9.22 14.22
C GLY A 15 -9.33 -7.92 14.61
N ASP A 16 -8.41 -8.01 15.58
CA ASP A 16 -7.64 -6.88 16.12
C ASP A 16 -6.31 -6.63 15.37
N TYR A 17 -6.03 -7.35 14.29
CA TYR A 17 -4.77 -7.26 13.54
C TYR A 17 -4.97 -6.60 12.18
N ILE A 18 -4.01 -5.75 11.80
CA ILE A 18 -3.87 -5.22 10.45
C ILE A 18 -2.78 -6.00 9.72
N LEU A 19 -3.12 -6.54 8.55
CA LEU A 19 -2.18 -7.23 7.67
C LEU A 19 -1.90 -6.38 6.43
N VAL A 20 -0.64 -6.43 5.99
CA VAL A 20 -0.13 -5.71 4.82
C VAL A 20 0.00 -6.68 3.65
N ASP A 21 -0.48 -6.25 2.49
CA ASP A 21 -0.48 -6.98 1.23
C ASP A 21 -0.98 -8.44 1.41
N PRO A 22 -2.26 -8.59 1.79
CA PRO A 22 -2.83 -9.89 2.12
C PRO A 22 -2.86 -10.84 0.94
N THR A 23 -2.75 -12.11 1.27
CA THR A 23 -3.04 -13.23 0.39
C THR A 23 -4.54 -13.38 0.16
N PHE A 24 -4.92 -14.16 -0.86
CA PHE A 24 -6.33 -14.43 -1.15
C PHE A 24 -7.10 -15.04 0.03
N GLU A 25 -6.45 -15.90 0.81
CA GLU A 25 -7.07 -16.50 2.01
C GLU A 25 -7.30 -15.46 3.10
N GLU A 26 -6.31 -14.60 3.35
CA GLU A 26 -6.41 -13.49 4.32
C GLU A 26 -7.47 -12.48 3.91
N GLU A 27 -7.56 -12.13 2.62
CA GLU A 27 -8.64 -11.26 2.11
C GLU A 27 -10.02 -11.88 2.32
N GLN A 28 -10.18 -13.19 2.09
CA GLN A 28 -11.47 -13.86 2.22
C GLN A 28 -12.01 -13.90 3.65
N VAL A 29 -11.13 -13.96 4.64
CA VAL A 29 -11.52 -13.97 6.06
C VAL A 29 -11.56 -12.57 6.67
N SER A 30 -11.16 -11.54 5.91
CA SER A 30 -11.19 -10.15 6.37
C SER A 30 -12.58 -9.52 6.26
N ASP A 31 -12.91 -8.64 7.21
CA ASP A 31 -14.17 -7.89 7.18
C ASP A 31 -14.07 -6.65 6.28
N VAL A 32 -12.89 -6.01 6.30
CA VAL A 32 -12.60 -4.77 5.58
C VAL A 32 -11.23 -4.87 4.91
N ARG A 33 -11.20 -4.50 3.63
CA ARG A 33 -10.00 -4.24 2.85
C ARG A 33 -9.86 -2.75 2.60
N LEU A 34 -8.67 -2.21 2.82
CA LEU A 34 -8.30 -0.83 2.54
C LEU A 34 -7.12 -0.80 1.58
N THR A 35 -7.25 -0.06 0.49
CA THR A 35 -6.12 0.19 -0.42
C THR A 35 -5.81 1.67 -0.41
N PHE A 36 -4.56 2.00 -0.07
CA PHE A 36 -4.04 3.37 -0.05
C PHE A 36 -3.06 3.57 -1.19
N THR A 37 -3.22 4.66 -1.92
CA THR A 37 -2.31 5.03 -3.01
C THR A 37 -1.54 6.28 -2.63
N ILE A 38 -0.22 6.18 -2.49
CA ILE A 38 0.66 7.22 -1.96
C ILE A 38 1.71 7.64 -3.00
N THR A 39 1.82 8.94 -3.27
CA THR A 39 2.78 9.54 -4.22
C THR A 39 4.17 9.77 -3.59
N GLU A 40 5.20 10.12 -4.38
CA GLU A 40 6.53 10.48 -3.84
C GLU A 40 6.50 11.63 -2.84
N ASP A 41 5.54 12.54 -2.95
CA ASP A 41 5.43 13.70 -2.08
C ASP A 41 4.83 13.38 -0.70
N ASP A 42 4.78 12.10 -0.31
CA ASP A 42 4.09 11.60 0.89
C ASP A 42 2.63 12.09 0.97
N LYS A 43 1.93 12.07 -0.17
CA LYS A 43 0.50 12.42 -0.27
C LYS A 43 -0.33 11.21 -0.69
N ILE A 44 -1.46 11.04 -0.03
CA ILE A 44 -2.48 10.07 -0.44
C ILE A 44 -3.22 10.66 -1.65
N CYS A 45 -3.19 9.92 -2.76
CA CYS A 45 -3.90 10.28 -3.99
C CYS A 45 -5.26 9.58 -4.10
N ALA A 46 -5.40 8.39 -3.49
CA ALA A 46 -6.63 7.62 -3.49
C ALA A 46 -6.70 6.70 -2.28
N ILE A 47 -7.92 6.45 -1.81
CA ILE A 47 -8.25 5.47 -0.78
C ILE A 47 -9.44 4.67 -1.30
N GLN A 48 -9.35 3.34 -1.25
CA GLN A 48 -10.42 2.43 -1.62
C GLN A 48 -10.74 1.52 -0.44
N LYS A 49 -11.98 1.60 0.05
CA LYS A 49 -12.55 0.60 0.96
C LYS A 49 -13.24 -0.50 0.16
N GLY A 50 -13.07 -1.73 0.60
CA GLY A 50 -13.81 -2.91 0.15
C GLY A 50 -14.19 -3.79 1.33
N GLY A 51 -15.08 -4.74 1.09
CA GLY A 51 -15.60 -5.63 2.12
C GLY A 51 -16.91 -5.12 2.76
N PRO A 52 -17.69 -6.02 3.37
CA PRO A 52 -18.98 -5.70 3.96
C PRO A 52 -18.87 -5.01 5.34
N GLY A 53 -17.70 -5.07 5.99
CA GLY A 53 -17.50 -4.61 7.35
C GLY A 53 -17.34 -3.10 7.53
N GLY A 54 -17.34 -2.66 8.79
CA GLY A 54 -16.95 -1.32 9.24
C GLY A 54 -15.54 -1.31 9.79
N ILE A 55 -14.89 -0.14 9.80
CA ILE A 55 -13.61 0.06 10.48
C ILE A 55 -13.75 1.22 11.45
N SER A 56 -13.19 1.10 12.65
CA SER A 56 -13.09 2.20 13.62
C SER A 56 -12.10 3.26 13.15
N GLU A 57 -12.30 4.50 13.57
CA GLU A 57 -11.39 5.61 13.25
C GLU A 57 -9.96 5.35 13.72
N ASP A 58 -9.78 4.80 14.92
CA ASP A 58 -8.45 4.49 15.48
C ASP A 58 -7.67 3.51 14.58
N LEU A 59 -8.31 2.40 14.20
CA LEU A 59 -7.72 1.40 13.31
C LEU A 59 -7.47 1.95 11.90
N LEU A 60 -8.32 2.87 11.42
CA LEU A 60 -8.09 3.56 10.15
C LEU A 60 -6.85 4.45 10.21
N MET A 61 -6.66 5.19 11.30
CA MET A 61 -5.47 6.02 11.50
C MET A 61 -4.20 5.16 11.57
N GLU A 62 -4.24 4.04 12.27
CA GLU A 62 -3.15 3.08 12.31
C GLU A 62 -2.83 2.50 10.91
N ALA A 63 -3.87 2.12 10.15
CA ALA A 63 -3.72 1.65 8.78
C ALA A 63 -3.05 2.69 7.87
N VAL A 64 -3.40 3.97 8.03
CA VAL A 64 -2.76 5.08 7.28
C VAL A 64 -1.28 5.17 7.60
N ASP A 65 -0.90 5.12 8.88
CA ASP A 65 0.51 5.20 9.30
C ASP A 65 1.32 4.01 8.75
N ILE A 66 0.74 2.81 8.80
CA ILE A 66 1.34 1.60 8.21
C ILE A 66 1.51 1.78 6.70
N ALA A 67 0.48 2.26 5.98
CA ALA A 67 0.55 2.48 4.53
C ALA A 67 1.67 3.45 4.15
N PHE A 68 1.86 4.55 4.89
CA PHE A 68 2.98 5.47 4.68
C PHE A 68 4.33 4.80 4.88
N LYS A 69 4.49 3.99 5.93
CA LYS A 69 5.74 3.27 6.18
C LYS A 69 6.06 2.27 5.06
N VAL A 70 5.09 1.43 4.70
CA VAL A 70 5.25 0.39 3.68
C VAL A 70 5.51 1.01 2.31
N SER A 71 4.78 2.08 1.93
CA SER A 71 4.97 2.73 0.63
C SER A 71 6.38 3.31 0.47
N LYS A 72 7.00 3.80 1.55
CA LYS A 72 8.40 4.27 1.55
C LYS A 72 9.38 3.12 1.33
N GLU A 73 9.13 1.96 1.93
CA GLU A 73 9.96 0.75 1.76
C GLU A 73 9.84 0.21 0.33
N GLN A 74 8.62 0.06 -0.18
CA GLN A 74 8.33 -0.39 -1.55
C GLN A 74 8.94 0.55 -2.60
N ARG A 75 8.87 1.87 -2.37
CA ARG A 75 9.48 2.86 -3.26
C ARG A 75 10.99 2.72 -3.37
N LYS A 76 11.69 2.41 -2.27
CA LYS A 76 13.14 2.16 -2.29
C LYS A 76 13.49 0.95 -3.17
N LEU A 77 12.72 -0.13 -3.05
CA LEU A 77 12.88 -1.33 -3.87
C LEU A 77 12.64 -1.03 -5.35
N LEU A 78 11.53 -0.34 -5.67
CA LEU A 78 11.20 0.05 -7.03
C LEU A 78 12.29 0.92 -7.65
N MET A 79 12.76 1.95 -6.94
CA MET A 79 13.84 2.82 -7.43
C MET A 79 15.16 2.07 -7.62
N GLY A 80 15.46 1.09 -6.77
CA GLY A 80 16.61 0.21 -6.93
C GLY A 80 16.52 -0.62 -8.20
N ALA A 81 15.37 -1.26 -8.45
CA ALA A 81 15.12 -2.06 -9.64
C ALA A 81 15.19 -1.22 -10.92
N VAL A 82 14.60 -0.02 -10.93
CA VAL A 82 14.65 0.91 -12.08
C VAL A 82 16.08 1.31 -12.41
N LYS A 83 16.92 1.61 -11.40
CA LYS A 83 18.34 1.94 -11.62
C LYS A 83 19.14 0.78 -12.21
N ASN A 84 18.84 -0.46 -11.82
CA ASN A 84 19.51 -1.64 -12.36
C ASN A 84 19.12 -1.86 -13.83
N ALA A 85 17.83 -1.76 -14.15
CA ALA A 85 17.33 -1.90 -15.52
C ALA A 85 17.90 -0.84 -16.47
N GLN A 86 18.13 0.39 -15.99
CA GLN A 86 18.76 1.44 -16.80
C GLN A 86 20.24 1.14 -17.12
N LYS A 87 20.98 0.52 -16.19
CA LYS A 87 22.38 0.14 -16.42
C LYS A 87 22.52 -1.00 -17.44
N GLU A 88 21.57 -1.93 -17.44
CA GLU A 88 21.59 -3.09 -18.33
C GLU A 88 21.23 -2.72 -19.78
N ASN A 89 20.48 -1.64 -19.99
CA ASN A 89 20.18 -1.10 -21.33
C ASN A 89 21.28 -0.21 -21.92
N ASP A 90 22.27 0.21 -21.12
CA ASP A 90 23.42 1.03 -21.55
C ASP A 90 24.66 0.17 -21.83
N THR A 91 24.54 -1.17 -21.78
CA THR A 91 25.59 -2.15 -22.11
C THR A 91 25.19 -2.96 -23.35
#